data_AF-A0A3C0Y2U2-F1
#
_entry.id   AF-A0A3C0Y2U2-F1
#
_cell.length_a   1.000
_cell.length_b   1.000
_cell.length_c   1.000
_cell.angle_alpha   90.00
_cell.angle_beta   90.00
_cell.angle_gamma   90.00
#
_symmetry.space_group_name_H-M   'P 1'
#
loop_
_entity.id
_entity.type
_entity.pdbx_description
1 polymer ?
#
loop_
_entity_poly.entity_id
_entity_poly.type
_entity_poly.pdbx_seq_one_letter_code
_entity_poly.pdbx_strand_id
1 'polypeptide(L)'
;GGNPAQMAAALQAGLLPVPDAHLVSLRPATSQPAAPPTAAPISAPPATPLGALVIDKPLRSGQQVYARGRDLVVLAMVNAGAEVIADGHIHVYAPLRGKAMAGARGNTEARIFALALEAELLSIAGVYRTSENPLPPGVAGQPTQVRLVPGGPDGDKLVMSVLNA
;
A
#
# COMPACT_ATOMS: atom_id res chain seq x y z
N GLY A 1 48.66 29.34 -13.71
CA GLY A 1 49.87 29.98 -14.25
C GLY A 1 51.11 29.63 -13.44
N GLY A 2 52.04 28.89 -14.04
CA GLY A 2 53.38 28.58 -13.50
C GLY A 2 54.43 28.76 -14.59
N ASN A 3 55.72 28.84 -14.24
CA ASN A 3 56.77 29.04 -15.25
C ASN A 3 57.04 27.74 -16.06
N PRO A 4 57.73 27.82 -17.21
CA PRO A 4 57.92 26.65 -18.09
C PRO A 4 58.63 25.46 -17.43
N ALA A 5 59.59 25.72 -16.52
CA ALA A 5 60.31 24.67 -15.80
C ALA A 5 59.40 23.93 -14.80
N GLN A 6 58.54 24.65 -14.10
CA GLN A 6 57.55 24.09 -13.17
C GLN A 6 56.48 23.27 -13.91
N MET A 7 56.09 23.71 -15.11
CA MET A 7 55.12 23.00 -15.94
C MET A 7 55.68 21.67 -16.47
N ALA A 8 56.97 21.61 -16.82
CA ALA A 8 57.64 20.38 -17.23
C ALA A 8 57.79 19.37 -16.07
N ALA A 9 58.10 19.84 -14.87
CA ALA A 9 58.16 18.98 -13.68
C ALA A 9 56.79 18.38 -13.31
N ALA A 10 55.71 19.16 -13.45
CA ALA A 10 54.35 18.70 -13.19
C ALA A 10 53.90 17.58 -14.16
N LEU A 11 54.28 17.67 -15.44
CA LEU A 11 54.03 16.62 -16.45
C LEU A 11 54.75 15.31 -16.12
N GLN A 12 56.01 15.39 -15.69
CA GLN A 12 56.77 14.22 -15.25
C GLN A 12 56.20 13.57 -13.99
N ALA A 13 55.49 14.35 -13.16
CA ALA A 13 54.73 13.84 -12.02
C ALA A 13 53.34 13.30 -12.40
N GLY A 14 53.00 13.23 -13.70
CA GLY A 14 51.76 12.63 -14.20
C GLY A 14 50.54 13.54 -14.23
N LEU A 15 50.71 14.86 -14.02
CA LEU A 15 49.61 15.82 -14.10
C LEU A 15 49.34 16.25 -15.55
N LEU A 16 48.06 16.26 -15.94
CA LEU A 16 47.61 16.71 -17.26
C LEU A 16 47.41 18.24 -17.28
N PRO A 17 47.85 18.94 -18.34
CA PRO A 17 47.63 20.38 -18.45
C PRO A 17 46.16 20.65 -18.79
N VAL A 18 45.48 21.41 -17.93
CA VAL A 18 44.13 21.90 -18.17
C VAL A 18 44.22 23.39 -18.55
N PRO A 19 43.64 23.84 -19.67
CA PRO A 19 43.61 25.26 -19.98
C PRO A 19 42.73 26.01 -18.96
N ASP A 20 43.19 27.20 -18.55
CA ASP A 20 42.51 28.05 -17.58
C ASP A 20 41.05 28.29 -18.02
N ALA A 21 40.10 27.84 -17.20
CA ALA A 21 38.68 27.98 -17.48
C ALA A 21 38.28 29.46 -17.43
N HIS A 22 37.87 30.01 -18.57
CA HIS A 22 37.26 31.33 -18.66
C HIS A 22 35.96 31.35 -17.85
N LEU A 23 35.97 32.07 -16.72
CA LEU A 23 34.78 32.32 -15.93
C LEU A 23 33.96 33.40 -16.64
N VAL A 24 32.96 32.98 -17.41
CA VAL A 24 32.02 33.88 -18.08
C VAL A 24 31.16 34.57 -17.00
N SER A 25 31.39 35.86 -16.82
CA SER A 25 30.54 36.72 -16.00
C SER A 25 29.22 36.97 -16.74
N LEU A 26 28.13 36.39 -16.24
CA LEU A 26 26.78 36.64 -16.76
C LEU A 26 26.27 37.98 -16.22
N ARG A 27 26.20 38.98 -17.12
CA ARG A 27 25.40 40.19 -16.91
C ARG A 27 23.92 39.80 -16.80
N PRO A 28 23.13 40.37 -15.88
CA PRO A 28 21.70 40.11 -15.82
C PRO A 28 21.02 40.86 -16.98
N ALA A 29 20.71 40.14 -18.05
CA ALA A 29 19.70 40.57 -18.99
C ALA A 29 18.34 40.30 -18.33
N THR A 30 17.55 41.35 -18.14
CA THR A 30 16.12 41.25 -17.79
C THR A 30 15.39 40.53 -18.93
N SER A 31 15.41 39.21 -18.86
CA SER A 31 14.57 38.32 -19.64
C SER A 31 13.28 38.13 -18.87
N GLN A 32 12.22 38.68 -19.45
CA GLN A 32 10.84 38.45 -19.07
C GLN A 32 10.60 36.92 -18.95
N PRO A 33 10.02 36.40 -17.85
CA PRO A 33 9.73 34.97 -17.74
C PRO A 33 8.75 34.56 -18.83
N ALA A 34 9.27 33.98 -19.91
CA ALA A 34 8.47 33.16 -20.80
C ALA A 34 8.08 31.94 -19.96
N ALA A 35 6.80 31.87 -19.60
CA ALA A 35 6.24 30.72 -18.91
C ALA A 35 6.67 29.44 -19.64
N PRO A 36 7.17 28.42 -18.93
CA PRO A 36 7.41 27.14 -19.57
C PRO A 36 6.11 26.71 -20.26
N PRO A 37 6.16 26.17 -21.50
CA PRO A 37 4.99 25.56 -22.09
C PRO A 37 4.47 24.56 -21.06
N THR A 38 3.24 24.78 -20.59
CA THR A 38 2.53 23.83 -19.75
C THR A 38 2.66 22.48 -20.43
N ALA A 39 3.49 21.61 -19.87
CA ALA A 39 3.55 20.23 -20.29
C ALA A 39 2.11 19.73 -20.13
N ALA A 40 1.43 19.51 -21.26
CA ALA A 40 0.10 18.95 -21.25
C ALA A 40 0.16 17.68 -20.38
N PRO A 41 -0.81 17.48 -19.48
CA PRO A 41 -0.81 16.31 -18.62
C PRO A 41 -0.77 15.09 -19.53
N ILE A 42 0.37 14.39 -19.51
CA ILE A 42 0.52 13.13 -20.23
C ILE A 42 -0.46 12.21 -19.52
N SER A 43 -1.62 11.97 -20.13
CA SER A 43 -2.63 11.08 -19.60
C SER A 43 -1.98 9.70 -19.46
N ALA A 44 -1.66 9.31 -18.23
CA ALA A 44 -1.14 7.98 -17.97
C ALA A 44 -2.14 6.96 -18.57
N PRO A 45 -1.66 5.94 -19.28
CA PRO A 45 -2.55 4.92 -19.82
C PRO A 45 -3.39 4.34 -18.67
N PRO A 46 -4.68 4.06 -18.90
CA PRO A 46 -5.56 3.51 -17.86
C PRO A 46 -4.91 2.24 -17.29
N ALA A 47 -4.76 2.20 -15.97
CA ALA A 47 -4.15 1.07 -15.28
C ALA A 47 -4.98 -0.19 -15.57
N THR A 48 -4.34 -1.24 -16.06
CA THR A 48 -4.98 -2.54 -16.28
C THR A 48 -5.58 -3.03 -14.96
N PRO A 49 -6.84 -3.51 -14.93
CA PRO A 49 -7.42 -4.05 -13.72
C PRO A 49 -6.54 -5.17 -13.15
N LEU A 50 -6.10 -5.02 -11.90
CA LEU A 50 -5.38 -6.06 -11.20
C LEU A 50 -6.39 -7.14 -10.78
N GLY A 51 -6.11 -8.41 -11.10
CA GLY A 51 -6.87 -9.54 -10.53
C GLY A 51 -6.69 -9.62 -9.00
N ALA A 52 -7.31 -10.58 -8.31
CA ALA A 52 -7.13 -10.75 -6.86
C ALA A 52 -5.71 -11.26 -6.51
N LEU A 53 -5.11 -10.79 -5.40
CA LEU A 53 -3.85 -11.34 -4.88
C LEU A 53 -4.17 -12.65 -4.16
N VAL A 54 -3.50 -13.74 -4.54
CA VAL A 54 -3.76 -15.07 -3.96
C VAL A 54 -2.59 -15.49 -3.08
N ILE A 55 -2.88 -15.89 -1.84
CA ILE A 55 -1.94 -16.44 -0.88
C ILE A 55 -2.35 -17.88 -0.57
N ASP A 56 -1.47 -18.83 -0.85
CA ASP A 56 -1.71 -20.28 -0.70
C ASP A 56 -1.00 -20.89 0.52
N LYS A 57 -0.26 -20.09 1.28
CA LYS A 57 0.50 -20.52 2.47
C LYS A 57 -0.11 -19.96 3.75
N PRO A 58 -0.06 -20.73 4.86
CA PRO A 58 -0.50 -20.24 6.17
C PRO A 58 0.25 -18.97 6.56
N LEU A 59 -0.48 -17.97 7.05
CA LEU A 59 0.10 -16.76 7.64
C LEU A 59 0.30 -16.96 9.14
N ARG A 60 1.50 -16.70 9.62
CA ARG A 60 1.93 -16.85 11.02
C ARG A 60 2.01 -15.50 11.73
N SER A 61 2.06 -15.53 13.06
CA SER A 61 2.21 -14.33 13.87
C SER A 61 3.36 -13.45 13.40
N GLY A 62 3.12 -12.13 13.35
CA GLY A 62 4.06 -11.12 12.87
C GLY A 62 4.14 -10.98 11.35
N GLN A 63 3.47 -11.84 10.58
CA GLN A 63 3.40 -11.69 9.12
C GLN A 63 2.28 -10.74 8.73
N GLN A 64 2.55 -9.89 7.74
CA GLN A 64 1.58 -8.97 7.14
C GLN A 64 1.53 -9.19 5.62
N VAL A 65 0.32 -9.26 5.07
CA VAL A 65 0.07 -9.26 3.63
C VAL A 65 -0.82 -8.08 3.26
N TYR A 66 -0.46 -7.36 2.21
CA TYR A 66 -1.25 -6.24 1.71
C TYR A 66 -1.53 -6.35 0.21
N ALA A 67 -2.80 -6.51 -0.14
CA ALA A 67 -3.33 -6.42 -1.50
C ALA A 67 -3.69 -4.97 -1.86
N ARG A 68 -2.70 -4.22 -2.34
CA ARG A 68 -2.89 -2.82 -2.78
C ARG A 68 -3.62 -2.75 -4.12
N GLY A 69 -4.68 -1.96 -4.17
CA GLY A 69 -5.51 -1.70 -5.35
C GLY A 69 -6.30 -2.90 -5.86
N ARG A 70 -6.45 -3.96 -5.05
CA ARG A 70 -7.07 -5.22 -5.47
C ARG A 70 -7.65 -5.99 -4.26
N ASP A 71 -8.42 -7.03 -4.57
CA ASP A 71 -8.92 -7.98 -3.57
C ASP A 71 -7.80 -8.94 -3.09
N LEU A 72 -7.98 -9.49 -1.90
CA LEU A 72 -7.11 -10.52 -1.32
C LEU A 72 -7.88 -11.84 -1.18
N VAL A 73 -7.29 -12.93 -1.66
CA VAL A 73 -7.77 -14.29 -1.49
C VAL A 73 -6.69 -15.09 -0.75
N VAL A 74 -7.07 -15.74 0.34
CA VAL A 74 -6.19 -16.57 1.16
C VAL A 74 -6.77 -17.98 1.20
N LEU A 75 -6.02 -18.95 0.70
CA LEU A 75 -6.41 -20.36 0.62
C LEU A 75 -5.95 -21.18 1.85
N ALA A 76 -5.37 -20.50 2.84
CA ALA A 76 -4.79 -21.11 4.03
C ALA A 76 -5.13 -20.28 5.27
N MET A 77 -4.87 -20.86 6.45
CA MET A 77 -5.19 -20.22 7.73
C MET A 77 -4.45 -18.89 7.92
N VAL A 78 -5.14 -17.93 8.53
CA VAL A 78 -4.56 -16.68 9.04
C VAL A 78 -4.49 -16.80 10.55
N ASN A 79 -3.30 -17.07 11.10
CA ASN A 79 -3.14 -17.32 12.53
C ASN A 79 -3.22 -16.02 13.36
N ALA A 80 -3.42 -16.20 14.67
CA ALA A 80 -3.29 -15.14 15.66
C ALA A 80 -1.99 -14.34 15.46
N GLY A 81 -2.07 -13.01 15.57
CA GLY A 81 -0.97 -12.08 15.31
C GLY A 81 -0.53 -11.93 13.84
N ALA A 82 -1.14 -12.66 12.89
CA ALA A 82 -0.97 -12.40 11.46
C ALA A 82 -1.95 -11.31 10.99
N GLU A 83 -1.59 -10.60 9.92
CA GLU A 83 -2.36 -9.45 9.43
C GLU A 83 -2.57 -9.51 7.92
N VAL A 84 -3.83 -9.37 7.51
CA VAL A 84 -4.23 -9.32 6.10
C VAL A 84 -4.95 -8.02 5.79
N ILE A 85 -4.48 -7.32 4.76
CA ILE A 85 -4.97 -6.00 4.36
C ILE A 85 -5.34 -6.05 2.88
N ALA A 86 -6.49 -5.47 2.51
CA ALA A 86 -6.85 -5.27 1.12
C ALA A 86 -7.53 -3.91 0.92
N ASP A 87 -7.28 -3.30 -0.23
CA ASP A 87 -8.05 -2.13 -0.66
C ASP A 87 -9.46 -2.52 -1.14
N GLY A 88 -9.63 -3.77 -1.58
CA GLY A 88 -10.90 -4.36 -1.94
C GLY A 88 -11.44 -5.32 -0.89
N HIS A 89 -12.00 -6.44 -1.34
CA HIS A 89 -12.53 -7.52 -0.52
C HIS A 89 -11.41 -8.43 0.03
N ILE A 90 -11.69 -9.09 1.14
CA ILE A 90 -10.84 -10.15 1.70
C ILE A 90 -11.63 -11.46 1.72
N HIS A 91 -11.07 -12.50 1.13
CA HIS A 91 -11.60 -13.86 1.15
C HIS A 91 -10.60 -14.78 1.85
N VAL A 92 -11.00 -15.40 2.95
CA VAL A 92 -10.20 -16.39 3.67
C VAL A 92 -10.92 -17.73 3.61
N TYR A 93 -10.45 -18.63 2.75
CA TYR A 93 -11.00 -19.98 2.61
C TYR A 93 -10.39 -20.94 3.63
N ALA A 94 -10.30 -20.49 4.88
CA ALA A 94 -9.74 -21.18 6.03
C ALA A 94 -10.16 -20.45 7.33
N PRO A 95 -9.74 -20.91 8.52
CA PRO A 95 -9.90 -20.13 9.74
C PRO A 95 -9.17 -18.78 9.67
N LEU A 96 -9.91 -17.71 10.00
CA LEU A 96 -9.40 -16.37 10.17
C LEU A 96 -9.30 -16.07 11.67
N ARG A 97 -8.10 -16.25 12.25
CA ARG A 97 -7.79 -15.98 13.67
C ARG A 97 -7.06 -14.66 13.87
N GLY A 98 -6.26 -14.24 12.89
CA GLY A 98 -5.53 -12.98 12.93
C GLY A 98 -6.41 -11.75 12.67
N LYS A 99 -5.78 -10.70 12.14
CA LYS A 99 -6.41 -9.41 11.84
C LYS A 99 -6.73 -9.30 10.36
N ALA A 100 -7.93 -8.82 10.02
CA ALA A 100 -8.32 -8.55 8.65
C ALA A 100 -8.85 -7.13 8.47
N MET A 101 -8.28 -6.39 7.52
CA MET A 101 -8.62 -5.01 7.20
C MET A 101 -8.95 -4.87 5.71
N ALA A 102 -10.25 -4.90 5.38
CA ALA A 102 -10.75 -4.73 4.03
C ALA A 102 -11.11 -3.27 3.76
N GLY A 103 -11.15 -2.89 2.48
CA GLY A 103 -11.43 -1.52 2.11
C GLY A 103 -10.45 -0.51 2.73
N ALA A 104 -9.16 -0.87 2.85
CA ALA A 104 -8.14 -0.05 3.53
C ALA A 104 -8.00 1.38 2.97
N ARG A 105 -8.46 1.60 1.73
CA ARG A 105 -8.57 2.91 1.08
C ARG A 105 -9.97 3.55 1.11
N GLY A 106 -10.80 3.15 2.06
CA GLY A 106 -12.14 3.72 2.27
C GLY A 106 -13.24 3.10 1.40
N ASN A 107 -13.03 1.89 0.87
CA ASN A 107 -14.09 1.18 0.16
C ASN A 107 -15.11 0.62 1.16
N THR A 108 -16.21 1.35 1.36
CA THR A 108 -17.30 0.99 2.29
C THR A 108 -18.09 -0.24 1.84
N GLU A 109 -18.05 -0.57 0.55
CA GLU A 109 -18.68 -1.77 -0.02
C GLU A 109 -17.81 -3.02 0.13
N ALA A 110 -16.58 -2.88 0.64
CA ALA A 110 -15.70 -4.01 0.90
C ALA A 110 -16.32 -4.99 1.90
N ARG A 111 -15.90 -6.25 1.79
CA ARG A 111 -16.44 -7.38 2.57
C ARG A 111 -15.31 -8.28 2.98
N ILE A 112 -15.47 -8.91 4.14
CA ILE A 112 -14.58 -9.97 4.61
C ILE A 112 -15.38 -11.26 4.62
N PHE A 113 -14.84 -12.31 4.02
CA PHE A 113 -15.40 -13.66 4.01
C PHE A 113 -14.42 -14.60 4.70
N ALA A 114 -14.91 -15.46 5.59
CA ALA A 114 -14.11 -16.49 6.23
C ALA A 114 -14.91 -17.80 6.31
N LEU A 115 -14.26 -18.95 6.14
CA LEU A 115 -14.89 -20.26 6.39
C LEU A 115 -15.03 -20.59 7.87
N ALA A 116 -14.22 -19.97 8.72
CA ALA A 116 -14.41 -19.96 10.17
C ALA A 116 -13.95 -18.61 10.73
N LEU A 117 -14.88 -17.85 11.31
CA LEU A 117 -14.59 -16.53 11.86
C LEU A 117 -14.16 -16.61 13.33
N GLU A 118 -12.87 -16.35 13.59
CA GLU A 118 -12.24 -16.36 14.92
C GLU A 118 -11.32 -15.13 15.10
N ALA A 119 -11.59 -14.06 14.36
CA ALA A 119 -10.64 -12.97 14.12
C ALA A 119 -10.35 -12.12 15.36
N GLU A 120 -9.08 -11.75 15.54
CA GLU A 120 -8.64 -10.79 16.56
C GLU A 120 -9.14 -9.37 16.30
N LEU A 121 -9.17 -8.99 15.02
CA LEU A 121 -9.61 -7.68 14.55
C LEU A 121 -10.23 -7.80 13.16
N LEU A 122 -11.35 -7.12 12.99
CA LEU A 122 -12.00 -6.92 11.71
C LEU A 122 -12.15 -5.42 11.46
N SER A 123 -11.82 -4.97 10.25
CA SER A 123 -12.05 -3.59 9.83
C SER A 123 -12.55 -3.53 8.40
N ILE A 124 -13.52 -2.66 8.16
CA ILE A 124 -14.00 -2.30 6.81
C ILE A 124 -14.05 -0.77 6.74
N ALA A 125 -13.28 -0.20 5.81
CA ALA A 125 -13.24 1.25 5.58
C ALA A 125 -12.98 2.09 6.85
N GLY A 126 -12.15 1.57 7.77
CA GLY A 126 -11.78 2.26 9.01
C GLY A 126 -12.72 2.01 10.19
N VAL A 127 -13.88 1.41 9.97
CA VAL A 127 -14.74 0.92 11.07
C VAL A 127 -14.25 -0.43 11.51
N TYR A 128 -13.83 -0.53 12.78
CA TYR A 128 -13.19 -1.72 13.30
C TYR A 128 -13.91 -2.31 14.50
N ARG A 129 -13.62 -3.59 14.73
CA ARG A 129 -14.03 -4.36 15.89
C ARG A 129 -12.88 -5.26 16.32
N THR A 130 -12.58 -5.28 17.62
CA THR A 130 -11.53 -6.10 18.24
C THR A 130 -12.13 -7.27 19.02
N SER A 131 -11.30 -8.21 19.45
CA SER A 131 -11.66 -9.31 20.35
C SER A 131 -12.27 -8.87 21.69
N GLU A 132 -12.03 -7.62 22.12
CA GLU A 132 -12.60 -7.07 23.35
C GLU A 132 -14.12 -6.98 23.29
N ASN A 133 -14.69 -6.89 22.07
CA ASN A 133 -16.12 -6.98 21.84
C ASN A 133 -16.46 -8.37 21.24
N PRO A 134 -16.98 -9.34 22.03
CA PRO A 134 -17.13 -10.73 21.62
C PRO A 134 -18.04 -10.92 20.40
N LEU A 135 -17.66 -11.81 19.46
CA LEU A 135 -18.46 -12.16 18.27
C LEU A 135 -19.93 -12.45 18.65
N PRO A 136 -20.93 -12.02 17.84
CA PRO A 136 -22.32 -12.38 18.09
C PRO A 136 -22.48 -13.89 18.27
N PRO A 137 -23.42 -14.33 19.14
CA PRO A 137 -23.68 -15.75 19.34
C PRO A 137 -23.94 -16.47 18.01
N GLY A 138 -23.34 -17.64 17.84
CA GLY A 138 -23.51 -18.46 16.64
C GLY A 138 -22.68 -18.05 15.42
N VAL A 139 -21.86 -16.99 15.49
CA VAL A 139 -20.97 -16.58 14.38
C VAL A 139 -19.56 -17.18 14.52
N ALA A 140 -19.08 -17.35 15.76
CA ALA A 140 -17.73 -17.85 16.00
C ALA A 140 -17.52 -19.24 15.38
N GLY A 141 -16.42 -19.39 14.64
CA GLY A 141 -16.07 -20.64 13.95
C GLY A 141 -16.96 -20.99 12.75
N GLN A 142 -17.97 -20.19 12.42
CA GLN A 142 -18.86 -20.44 11.29
C GLN A 142 -18.38 -19.77 9.99
N PRO A 143 -18.73 -20.32 8.82
CA PRO A 143 -18.62 -19.61 7.55
C PRO A 143 -19.40 -18.30 7.62
N THR A 144 -18.74 -17.17 7.48
CA THR A 144 -19.32 -15.85 7.77
C THR A 144 -18.91 -14.82 6.75
N GLN A 145 -19.87 -13.97 6.39
CA GLN A 145 -19.63 -12.67 5.73
C GLN A 145 -19.69 -11.55 6.77
N VAL A 146 -18.73 -10.63 6.68
CA VAL A 146 -18.71 -9.36 7.40
C VAL A 146 -18.88 -8.23 6.38
N ARG A 147 -19.80 -7.31 6.67
CA ARG A 147 -20.13 -6.15 5.83
C ARG A 147 -20.29 -4.90 6.68
N LEU A 148 -19.94 -3.74 6.12
CA LEU A 148 -20.30 -2.46 6.69
C LEU A 148 -21.76 -2.11 6.35
N VAL A 149 -22.53 -1.73 7.37
CA VAL A 149 -23.88 -1.21 7.21
C VAL A 149 -23.90 0.21 7.75
N PRO A 150 -24.39 1.19 6.97
CA PRO A 150 -24.64 2.53 7.49
C PRO A 150 -25.59 2.43 8.68
N GLY A 151 -25.09 2.74 9.87
CA GLY A 151 -25.91 2.83 11.07
C GLY A 151 -26.26 4.28 11.26
N GLY A 152 -27.54 4.58 11.53
CA GLY A 152 -28.07 5.95 11.55
C GLY A 152 -27.38 6.86 12.57
N PRO A 153 -27.97 7.15 13.74
CA PRO A 153 -27.38 8.11 14.68
C PRO A 153 -26.02 7.66 15.26
N ASP A 154 -25.83 6.34 15.37
CA ASP A 154 -24.67 5.73 16.04
C ASP A 154 -23.47 5.49 15.09
N GLY A 155 -23.60 5.86 13.82
CA GLY A 155 -22.58 5.66 12.78
C GLY A 155 -22.54 4.24 12.20
N ASP A 156 -21.67 4.06 11.23
CA ASP A 156 -21.49 2.82 10.48
C ASP A 156 -21.07 1.65 11.39
N LYS A 157 -21.63 0.46 11.13
CA LYS A 157 -21.40 -0.73 11.94
C LYS A 157 -21.08 -1.97 11.12
N LEU A 158 -20.26 -2.84 11.68
CA LEU A 158 -19.98 -4.15 11.10
C LEU A 158 -21.12 -5.12 11.41
N VAL A 159 -21.75 -5.68 10.38
CA VAL A 159 -22.75 -6.73 10.47
C VAL A 159 -22.14 -8.05 10.00
N MET A 160 -22.42 -9.12 10.75
CA MET A 160 -21.92 -10.46 10.50
C MET A 160 -23.09 -11.38 10.18
N SER A 161 -23.01 -12.10 9.07
CA SER A 161 -24.03 -13.03 8.63
C SER A 161 -23.39 -14.37 8.30
N VAL A 162 -23.88 -15.44 8.91
CA VAL A 162 -23.45 -16.80 8.59
C VAL A 162 -23.84 -17.11 7.14
N LEU A 163 -22.92 -17.70 6.40
CA LEU A 163 -23.12 -18.16 5.03
C LEU A 163 -23.71 -19.58 5.11
N ASN A 164 -25.00 -19.70 4.78
CA ASN A 164 -25.64 -21.01 4.70
C ASN A 164 -25.21 -21.70 3.40
N ALA A 165 -24.80 -22.97 3.52
CA ALA A 165 -24.57 -23.88 2.40
C ALA A 165 -25.86 -24.64 2.05
#